data_AF-A0AA45R6K6-F1
#
_entry.id   AF-A0AA45R6K6-F1
#
_cell.length_a   1.000
_cell.length_b   1.000
_cell.length_c   1.000
_cell.angle_alpha   90.00
_cell.angle_beta   90.00
_cell.angle_gamma   90.00
#
_symmetry.space_group_name_H-M   'P 1'
#
loop_
_entity.id
_entity.type
_entity.pdbx_description
1 polymer ?
#
loop_
_entity_poly.entity_id
_entity_poly.type
_entity_poly.pdbx_seq_one_letter_code
_entity_poly.pdbx_strand_id
1 'polypeptide(L)'
;MGALSVVVGALGLRNRGRDQGHRAAVGAKYGDWSFALLRSAWRGGASPAPTPGRRSNKCSNVISVARRPGTQQPGRTWSHEQVSAPHDHPGIAKVAAVLDESGHSDSARGIRVLAGAVRTAAEAAEAVGVPVGAIANSLVFAAVTGGVAAPLLALTSGAHRADTALLAELVGADSVERATPAFVREHTGQVIGGVAPVGHPAPLRTLVDVALREHEQVWAAAGHPHAVFPTTFEALVELTGGTPAEVAR
;
A
#
# COMPACT_ATOMS: atom_id res chain seq x y z
N MET A 1 -88.78 9.51 5.81
CA MET A 1 -87.50 9.25 5.12
C MET A 1 -87.18 7.78 5.25
N GLY A 2 -87.76 6.97 4.35
CA GLY A 2 -87.74 5.51 4.40
C GLY A 2 -86.65 4.93 3.50
N ALA A 3 -86.14 3.77 3.92
CA ALA A 3 -85.13 2.98 3.25
C ALA A 3 -85.63 2.40 1.90
N LEU A 4 -84.72 2.30 0.93
CA LEU A 4 -84.89 1.52 -0.29
C LEU A 4 -83.62 0.71 -0.61
N SER A 5 -83.82 -0.60 -0.66
CA SER A 5 -83.30 -1.62 -1.60
C SER A 5 -81.85 -1.59 -2.11
N VAL A 6 -81.11 -2.64 -1.73
CA VAL A 6 -80.56 -3.73 -2.58
C VAL A 6 -80.44 -3.44 -4.08
N VAL A 7 -79.24 -3.66 -4.67
CA VAL A 7 -78.95 -4.63 -5.75
C VAL A 7 -77.46 -4.62 -6.18
N VAL A 8 -76.97 -5.85 -6.33
CA VAL A 8 -75.80 -6.45 -7.00
C VAL A 8 -75.19 -5.68 -8.19
N GLY A 9 -73.86 -5.71 -8.30
CA GLY A 9 -73.12 -5.40 -9.54
C GLY A 9 -71.68 -5.88 -9.52
N ALA A 10 -71.42 -7.05 -10.10
CA ALA A 10 -70.10 -7.62 -10.30
C ALA A 10 -69.32 -6.86 -11.40
N LEU A 11 -68.02 -6.60 -11.19
CA LEU A 11 -67.07 -6.51 -12.30
C LEU A 11 -65.68 -6.92 -11.81
N GLY A 12 -65.29 -8.15 -12.13
CA GLY A 12 -63.90 -8.55 -12.10
C GLY A 12 -63.19 -8.01 -13.33
N LEU A 13 -62.05 -7.36 -13.15
CA LEU A 13 -61.03 -7.23 -14.19
C LEU A 13 -59.64 -7.40 -13.58
N ARG A 14 -58.92 -8.31 -14.23
CA ARG A 14 -57.55 -8.76 -14.00
C ARG A 14 -56.58 -7.58 -14.02
N ASN A 15 -55.62 -7.55 -13.09
CA ASN A 15 -54.46 -6.68 -13.19
C ASN A 15 -53.21 -7.50 -13.59
N ARG A 16 -52.79 -7.37 -14.84
CA ARG A 16 -51.46 -7.78 -15.37
C ARG A 16 -50.88 -6.56 -16.10
N GLY A 17 -49.63 -6.23 -15.78
CA GLY A 17 -48.79 -5.24 -16.50
C GLY A 17 -48.15 -4.27 -15.52
N ARG A 18 -46.89 -4.49 -15.10
CA ARG A 18 -45.66 -3.93 -15.70
C ARG A 18 -45.68 -2.41 -15.85
N ASP A 19 -44.89 -1.74 -15.00
CA ASP A 19 -44.02 -0.60 -15.30
C ASP A 19 -42.99 -0.57 -14.15
N GLN A 20 -41.71 -0.92 -14.36
CA GLN A 20 -40.63 -0.09 -14.92
C GLN A 20 -40.49 1.29 -14.28
N GLY A 21 -39.33 1.52 -13.64
CA GLY A 21 -38.80 2.86 -13.40
C GLY A 21 -38.56 3.25 -11.93
N HIS A 22 -37.58 2.66 -11.27
CA HIS A 22 -36.93 3.28 -10.12
C HIS A 22 -35.41 3.18 -10.26
N ARG A 23 -34.87 4.00 -11.17
CA ARG A 23 -33.45 4.40 -11.13
C ARG A 23 -33.39 5.77 -10.48
N ALA A 24 -33.16 5.76 -9.17
CA ALA A 24 -32.85 6.96 -8.42
C ALA A 24 -31.49 7.49 -8.89
N ALA A 25 -31.48 8.78 -9.22
CA ALA A 25 -30.30 9.55 -9.56
C ALA A 25 -29.35 9.63 -8.36
N VAL A 26 -28.10 9.19 -8.55
CA VAL A 26 -26.98 9.63 -7.71
C VAL A 26 -26.25 10.68 -8.52
N GLY A 27 -26.48 11.93 -8.13
CA GLY A 27 -25.86 13.10 -8.71
C GLY A 27 -24.36 13.15 -8.43
N ALA A 28 -23.66 13.54 -9.49
CA ALA A 28 -22.36 14.19 -9.54
C ALA A 28 -21.82 14.78 -8.23
N LYS A 29 -20.55 14.49 -7.94
CA LYS A 29 -19.52 15.45 -7.55
C LYS A 29 -18.20 14.71 -7.30
N TYR A 30 -17.32 14.63 -8.29
CA TYR A 30 -15.86 14.73 -8.11
C TYR A 30 -15.26 15.18 -9.44
N GLY A 31 -14.66 16.36 -9.42
CA GLY A 31 -14.23 17.11 -10.59
C GLY A 31 -12.99 16.52 -11.26
N ASP A 32 -13.05 16.45 -12.59
CA ASP A 32 -12.18 17.18 -13.50
C ASP A 32 -10.76 17.53 -12.97
N TRP A 33 -9.83 16.57 -13.03
CA TRP A 33 -8.39 16.83 -12.89
C TRP A 33 -7.79 17.07 -14.26
N SER A 34 -8.03 18.28 -14.79
CA SER A 34 -7.38 18.76 -16.01
C SER A 34 -5.87 18.94 -15.80
N PHE A 35 -5.11 18.36 -16.73
CA PHE A 35 -3.68 18.52 -16.93
C PHE A 35 -3.22 19.98 -16.88
N ALA A 36 -2.52 20.38 -15.81
CA ALA A 36 -1.66 21.56 -15.81
C ALA A 36 -0.61 21.46 -14.70
N LEU A 37 0.64 21.81 -15.04
CA LEU A 37 1.83 21.95 -14.17
C LEU A 37 2.70 20.70 -13.94
N LEU A 38 3.33 20.21 -15.01
CA LEU A 38 4.67 19.59 -14.92
C LEU A 38 5.50 19.87 -16.18
N ARG A 39 5.59 21.16 -16.54
CA ARG A 39 6.59 21.70 -17.46
C ARG A 39 7.20 22.95 -16.85
N SER A 40 8.20 22.78 -15.99
CA SER A 40 9.19 23.83 -15.64
C SER A 40 10.22 23.37 -14.62
N ALA A 41 10.99 22.33 -14.91
CA ALA A 41 12.24 22.07 -14.18
C ALA A 41 13.19 21.15 -14.95
N TRP A 42 13.53 21.48 -16.20
CA TRP A 42 14.69 20.89 -16.87
C TRP A 42 15.39 21.96 -17.72
N ARG A 43 16.25 22.74 -17.05
CA ARG A 43 17.37 23.47 -17.64
C ARG A 43 18.55 23.40 -16.68
N GLY A 44 19.72 23.13 -17.22
CA GLY A 44 20.98 22.97 -16.49
C GLY A 44 21.39 21.52 -16.54
N GLY A 45 22.48 21.12 -17.19
CA GLY A 45 23.73 21.83 -17.38
C GLY A 45 24.81 20.83 -17.00
N ALA A 46 25.63 20.47 -17.98
CA ALA A 46 26.63 19.42 -17.90
C ALA A 46 27.65 19.61 -16.76
N SER A 47 28.15 18.50 -16.21
CA SER A 47 29.56 18.40 -15.80
C SER A 47 30.06 16.95 -15.81
N PRO A 48 31.37 16.75 -16.05
CA PRO A 48 31.89 15.54 -16.67
C PRO A 48 32.48 14.52 -15.69
N ALA A 49 32.66 13.30 -16.21
CA ALA A 49 33.19 12.13 -15.53
C ALA A 49 34.66 12.27 -15.08
N PRO A 50 35.07 11.63 -13.97
CA PRO A 50 36.47 11.59 -13.53
C PRO A 50 37.28 10.52 -14.28
N THR A 51 38.50 10.91 -14.68
CA THR A 51 39.52 10.09 -15.34
C THR A 51 40.19 9.12 -14.35
N PRO A 52 40.56 7.88 -14.73
CA PRO A 52 41.22 6.95 -13.81
C PRO A 52 42.74 7.23 -13.70
N GLY A 53 43.19 7.51 -12.48
CA GLY A 53 44.60 7.65 -12.13
C GLY A 53 45.29 6.29 -11.95
N ARG A 54 46.39 6.10 -12.69
CA ARG A 54 47.37 5.01 -12.56
C ARG A 54 47.81 4.80 -11.10
N ARG A 55 47.72 3.57 -10.58
CA ARG A 55 48.53 3.10 -9.44
C ARG A 55 49.62 2.17 -9.93
N SER A 56 50.87 2.58 -9.71
CA SER A 56 52.07 1.76 -9.87
C SER A 56 52.20 0.81 -8.69
N ASN A 57 52.19 -0.49 -8.95
CA ASN A 57 52.66 -1.51 -8.02
C ASN A 57 54.18 -1.67 -8.20
N LYS A 58 54.94 -1.29 -7.18
CA LYS A 58 56.26 -1.85 -6.87
C LYS A 58 56.69 -1.31 -5.51
N CYS A 59 56.82 -2.20 -4.52
CA CYS A 59 58.11 -2.52 -3.93
C CYS A 59 57.89 -3.53 -2.81
N SER A 60 58.49 -4.70 -3.03
CA SER A 60 58.82 -5.69 -2.03
C SER A 60 59.63 -5.05 -0.91
N ASN A 61 59.40 -5.47 0.34
CA ASN A 61 60.54 -5.80 1.18
C ASN A 61 60.19 -6.85 2.22
N VAL A 62 61.00 -7.89 2.19
CA VAL A 62 61.10 -8.98 3.16
C VAL A 62 61.82 -8.42 4.39
N ILE A 63 61.19 -8.48 5.55
CA ILE A 63 61.90 -8.54 6.83
C ILE A 63 61.21 -9.60 7.69
N SER A 64 61.83 -10.78 7.73
CA SER A 64 61.70 -11.67 8.89
C SER A 64 62.41 -11.01 10.06
N VAL A 65 61.85 -11.09 11.28
CA VAL A 65 62.55 -11.48 12.51
C VAL A 65 61.60 -11.46 13.73
N ALA A 66 61.77 -12.50 14.56
CA ALA A 66 61.44 -12.65 15.97
C ALA A 66 59.97 -12.78 16.42
N ARG A 67 59.57 -14.04 16.65
CA ARG A 67 58.50 -14.41 17.59
C ARG A 67 58.88 -13.97 19.01
N ARG A 68 58.01 -13.18 19.65
CA ARG A 68 57.94 -13.05 21.11
C ARG A 68 56.73 -13.83 21.65
N PRO A 69 56.83 -14.53 22.78
CA PRO A 69 55.70 -15.20 23.40
C PRO A 69 54.91 -14.22 24.27
N GLY A 70 53.59 -14.37 24.28
CA GLY A 70 52.74 -13.92 25.38
C GLY A 70 52.32 -12.45 25.39
N THR A 71 51.23 -12.15 24.69
CA THR A 71 50.17 -11.28 25.23
C THR A 71 48.89 -11.63 24.50
N GLN A 72 47.95 -12.26 25.22
CA GLN A 72 46.58 -12.44 24.76
C GLN A 72 45.99 -11.05 24.49
N GLN A 73 45.54 -10.81 23.26
CA GLN A 73 44.69 -9.66 22.98
C GLN A 73 43.37 -9.88 23.72
N PRO A 74 42.91 -8.94 24.57
CA PRO A 74 41.59 -9.03 25.15
C PRO A 74 40.57 -8.99 24.00
N GLY A 75 39.57 -9.85 24.13
CA GLY A 75 38.61 -10.18 23.08
C GLY A 75 38.02 -8.93 22.44
N ARG A 76 37.85 -9.02 21.11
CA ARG A 76 36.86 -8.22 20.40
C ARG A 76 35.52 -8.42 21.11
N THR A 77 35.17 -7.50 21.99
CA THR A 77 33.78 -7.30 22.38
C THR A 77 33.08 -6.93 21.10
N TRP A 78 32.27 -7.84 20.59
CA TRP A 78 31.26 -7.50 19.60
C TRP A 78 30.44 -6.40 20.25
N SER A 79 30.65 -5.17 19.82
CA SER A 79 29.66 -4.13 20.00
C SER A 79 28.37 -4.77 19.48
N HIS A 80 27.38 -4.91 20.35
CA HIS A 80 26.01 -5.02 19.89
C HIS A 80 25.82 -3.82 18.95
N GLU A 81 25.98 -4.05 17.65
CA GLU A 81 25.39 -3.18 16.65
C GLU A 81 23.94 -3.09 17.10
N GLN A 82 23.58 -1.89 17.55
CA GLN A 82 22.31 -1.62 18.18
C GLN A 82 21.25 -2.02 17.15
N VAL A 83 20.73 -3.23 17.29
CA VAL A 83 19.45 -3.60 16.72
C VAL A 83 18.49 -2.76 17.53
N SER A 84 18.21 -1.55 17.02
CA SER A 84 17.18 -0.68 17.57
C SER A 84 15.94 -1.54 17.80
N ALA A 85 15.24 -1.33 18.91
CA ALA A 85 14.05 -2.12 19.19
C ALA A 85 13.17 -2.07 17.94
N PRO A 86 12.44 -3.14 17.58
CA PRO A 86 11.76 -3.17 16.30
C PRO A 86 10.74 -2.01 16.12
N HIS A 87 10.36 -1.32 17.19
CA HIS A 87 9.54 -0.09 17.18
C HIS A 87 10.30 1.19 16.80
N ASP A 88 11.63 1.21 16.85
CA ASP A 88 12.50 2.37 16.59
C ASP A 88 12.92 2.50 15.12
N HIS A 89 12.44 1.62 14.24
CA HIS A 89 12.76 1.70 12.82
C HIS A 89 12.15 2.98 12.20
N PRO A 90 12.92 3.78 11.43
CA PRO A 90 12.44 5.06 10.91
C PRO A 90 11.19 4.94 10.02
N GLY A 91 11.04 3.82 9.30
CA GLY A 91 9.84 3.54 8.52
C GLY A 91 8.59 3.36 9.37
N ILE A 92 8.72 2.72 10.55
CA ILE A 92 7.61 2.51 11.48
C ILE A 92 7.25 3.82 12.17
N ALA A 93 8.26 4.56 12.64
CA ALA A 93 8.05 5.87 13.23
C ALA A 93 7.34 6.84 12.26
N LYS A 94 7.71 6.82 10.98
CA LYS A 94 7.05 7.63 9.95
C LYS A 94 5.57 7.25 9.78
N VAL A 95 5.25 5.96 9.72
CA VAL A 95 3.87 5.51 9.58
C VAL A 95 3.06 5.83 10.84
N ALA A 96 3.62 5.60 12.02
CA ALA A 96 2.99 5.94 13.30
C ALA A 96 2.63 7.43 13.38
N ALA A 97 3.58 8.31 13.02
CA ALA A 97 3.35 9.75 12.99
C ALA A 97 2.22 10.15 12.03
N VAL A 98 2.19 9.58 10.82
CA VAL A 98 1.12 9.86 9.84
C VAL A 98 -0.24 9.38 10.34
N LEU A 99 -0.30 8.22 10.99
CA LEU A 99 -1.53 7.69 11.58
C LEU A 99 -2.04 8.61 12.71
N ASP A 100 -1.15 9.06 13.60
CA ASP A 100 -1.50 10.00 14.67
C ASP A 100 -1.98 11.35 14.12
N GLU A 101 -1.25 11.95 13.17
CA GLU A 101 -1.60 13.22 12.54
C GLU A 101 -2.93 13.16 11.79
N SER A 102 -3.30 11.97 11.30
CA SER A 102 -4.55 11.71 10.59
C SER A 102 -5.68 11.25 11.53
N GLY A 103 -5.52 11.36 12.86
CA GLY A 103 -6.54 11.02 13.85
C GLY A 103 -6.75 9.53 14.12
N HIS A 104 -5.88 8.66 13.57
CA HIS A 104 -5.92 7.21 13.72
C HIS A 104 -4.95 6.73 14.81
N SER A 105 -4.93 7.40 15.96
CA SER A 105 -3.99 7.11 17.05
C SER A 105 -4.09 5.69 17.63
N ASP A 106 -5.27 5.08 17.61
CA ASP A 106 -5.43 3.70 18.07
C ASP A 106 -4.72 2.71 17.12
N SER A 107 -4.76 2.97 15.81
CA SER A 107 -3.95 2.24 14.82
C SER A 107 -2.46 2.45 15.04
N ALA A 108 -2.01 3.67 15.33
CA ALA A 108 -0.61 3.99 15.61
C ALA A 108 -0.09 3.23 16.85
N ARG A 109 -0.85 3.26 17.95
CA ARG A 109 -0.54 2.52 19.19
C ARG A 109 -0.66 1.01 19.01
N GLY A 110 -1.51 0.58 18.08
CA GLY A 110 -1.73 -0.83 17.75
C GLY A 110 -0.64 -1.47 16.89
N ILE A 111 0.38 -0.73 16.44
CA ILE A 111 1.48 -1.27 15.64
C ILE A 111 2.14 -2.44 16.39
N ARG A 112 2.19 -3.61 15.73
CA ARG A 112 2.87 -4.81 16.21
C ARG A 112 4.06 -5.12 15.33
N VAL A 113 5.16 -5.48 15.97
CA VAL A 113 6.33 -6.02 15.27
C VAL A 113 6.40 -7.53 15.49
N LEU A 114 6.37 -8.26 14.39
CA LEU A 114 6.25 -9.71 14.34
C LEU A 114 7.63 -10.36 14.44
N ALA A 115 7.70 -11.46 15.18
CA ALA A 115 8.94 -12.24 15.33
C ALA A 115 9.21 -13.03 14.04
N GLY A 116 10.16 -12.55 13.22
CA GLY A 116 10.55 -13.18 11.95
C GLY A 116 10.02 -12.44 10.72
N ALA A 117 10.69 -12.61 9.57
CA ALA A 117 10.35 -11.92 8.33
C ALA A 117 9.08 -12.53 7.75
N VAL A 118 7.97 -11.85 7.99
CA VAL A 118 6.66 -12.20 7.47
C VAL A 118 6.63 -11.81 6.01
N ARG A 119 6.94 -12.77 5.15
CA ARG A 119 7.06 -12.57 3.70
C ARG A 119 5.75 -12.84 2.97
N THR A 120 4.75 -13.38 3.67
CA THR A 120 3.46 -13.74 3.11
C THR A 120 2.30 -13.26 4.00
N ALA A 121 1.14 -13.03 3.39
CA ALA A 121 -0.07 -12.68 4.13
C ALA A 121 -0.49 -13.79 5.12
N ALA A 122 -0.22 -15.06 4.80
CA ALA A 122 -0.54 -16.18 5.69
C ALA A 122 0.26 -16.14 7.00
N GLU A 123 1.57 -15.90 6.90
CA GLU A 123 2.44 -15.73 8.09
C GLU A 123 2.01 -14.51 8.91
N ALA A 124 1.58 -13.41 8.27
CA ALA A 124 1.12 -12.21 8.96
C ALA A 124 -0.14 -12.49 9.75
N ALA A 125 -1.09 -13.18 9.10
CA ALA A 125 -2.37 -13.55 9.65
C ALA A 125 -2.22 -14.48 10.86
N GLU A 126 -1.34 -15.47 10.77
CA GLU A 126 -1.00 -16.36 11.88
C GLU A 126 -0.41 -15.58 13.06
N ALA A 127 0.54 -14.68 12.79
CA ALA A 127 1.24 -13.94 13.83
C ALA A 127 0.33 -12.94 14.59
N VAL A 128 -0.73 -12.42 13.96
CA VAL A 128 -1.69 -11.52 14.61
C VAL A 128 -3.02 -12.19 14.99
N GLY A 129 -3.22 -13.46 14.63
CA GLY A 129 -4.37 -14.27 15.01
C GLY A 129 -5.65 -13.95 14.23
N VAL A 130 -5.54 -13.63 12.93
CA VAL A 130 -6.68 -13.26 12.07
C VAL A 130 -6.77 -14.16 10.83
N PRO A 131 -7.91 -14.19 10.12
CA PRO A 131 -7.98 -14.82 8.80
C PRO A 131 -7.05 -14.13 7.79
N VAL A 132 -6.51 -14.90 6.84
CA VAL A 132 -5.62 -14.36 5.78
C VAL A 132 -6.28 -13.23 4.98
N GLY A 133 -7.61 -13.31 4.80
CA GLY A 133 -8.39 -12.26 4.13
C GLY A 133 -8.34 -10.89 4.81
N ALA A 134 -8.09 -10.86 6.12
CA ALA A 134 -8.00 -9.63 6.92
C ALA A 134 -6.63 -8.93 6.80
N ILE A 135 -5.67 -9.51 6.09
CA ILE A 135 -4.40 -8.84 5.79
C ILE A 135 -4.56 -7.99 4.54
N ALA A 136 -4.30 -6.69 4.65
CA ALA A 136 -4.30 -5.75 3.54
C ALA A 136 -2.88 -5.66 2.93
N ASN A 137 -2.69 -6.31 1.78
CA ASN A 137 -1.44 -6.25 1.03
C ASN A 137 -1.37 -4.94 0.24
N SER A 138 -0.30 -4.18 0.44
CA SER A 138 -0.02 -2.98 -0.34
C SER A 138 0.83 -3.33 -1.56
N LEU A 139 0.23 -3.31 -2.75
CA LEU A 139 0.89 -3.64 -4.01
C LEU A 139 1.00 -2.40 -4.88
N VAL A 140 2.23 -2.07 -5.30
CA VAL A 140 2.48 -0.92 -6.18
C VAL A 140 2.62 -1.40 -7.61
N PHE A 141 1.90 -0.75 -8.52
CA PHE A 141 1.91 -0.97 -9.94
C PHE A 141 2.27 0.31 -10.69
N ALA A 142 2.69 0.14 -11.94
CA ALA A 142 2.82 1.21 -12.91
C ALA A 142 1.59 1.16 -13.84
N ALA A 143 0.71 2.16 -13.74
CA ALA A 143 -0.39 2.37 -14.66
C ALA A 143 0.12 3.20 -15.85
N VAL A 144 0.05 2.65 -17.06
CA VAL A 144 0.55 3.27 -18.29
C VAL A 144 -0.62 3.86 -19.06
N THR A 145 -0.57 5.15 -19.35
CA THR A 145 -1.54 5.84 -20.21
C THR A 145 -0.78 6.72 -21.20
N GLY A 146 -1.00 6.53 -22.50
CA GLY A 146 -0.31 7.26 -23.55
C GLY A 146 1.22 7.10 -23.50
N GLY A 147 1.70 5.94 -23.03
CA GLY A 147 3.13 5.65 -22.84
C GLY A 147 3.78 6.28 -21.60
N VAL A 148 3.00 6.92 -20.72
CA VAL A 148 3.49 7.49 -19.46
C VAL A 148 3.07 6.60 -18.29
N ALA A 149 4.03 6.17 -17.47
CA ALA A 149 3.79 5.38 -16.28
C ALA A 149 3.55 6.26 -15.05
N ALA A 150 2.44 6.02 -14.35
CA ALA A 150 2.11 6.65 -13.07
C ALA A 150 1.96 5.56 -11.96
N PRO A 151 2.30 5.87 -10.71
CA PRO A 151 2.17 4.91 -9.62
C PRO A 151 0.71 4.66 -9.26
N LEU A 152 0.36 3.39 -9.11
CA LEU A 152 -0.94 2.91 -8.63
C LEU A 152 -0.71 2.02 -7.42
N LEU A 153 -1.32 2.36 -6.29
CA LEU A 153 -1.37 1.51 -5.10
C LEU A 153 -2.67 0.69 -5.13
N ALA A 154 -2.56 -0.62 -4.99
CA ALA A 154 -3.71 -1.50 -4.77
C ALA A 154 -3.58 -2.12 -3.38
N LEU A 155 -4.55 -1.84 -2.51
CA LEU A 155 -4.71 -2.49 -1.22
C LEU A 155 -5.60 -3.71 -1.42
N THR A 156 -5.02 -4.90 -1.48
CA THR A 156 -5.74 -6.13 -1.75
C THR A 156 -5.90 -6.99 -0.51
N SER A 157 -7.01 -7.73 -0.40
CA SER A 157 -7.12 -8.77 0.61
C SER A 157 -6.00 -9.81 0.45
N GLY A 158 -5.49 -10.34 1.56
CA GLY A 158 -4.46 -11.38 1.57
C GLY A 158 -4.91 -12.70 0.97
N ALA A 159 -6.22 -12.92 0.87
CA ALA A 159 -6.82 -14.06 0.17
C ALA A 159 -6.87 -13.87 -1.35
N HIS A 160 -6.63 -12.65 -1.83
CA HIS A 160 -6.83 -12.26 -3.22
C HIS A 160 -5.53 -12.03 -3.97
N ARG A 161 -5.60 -12.10 -5.30
CA ARG A 161 -4.52 -11.73 -6.21
C ARG A 161 -5.02 -10.60 -7.10
N ALA A 162 -4.29 -9.48 -7.10
CA ALA A 162 -4.59 -8.35 -7.97
C ALA A 162 -4.63 -8.78 -9.44
N ASP A 163 -5.74 -8.49 -10.13
CA ASP A 163 -5.87 -8.67 -11.57
C ASP A 163 -5.46 -7.38 -12.27
N THR A 164 -4.29 -7.38 -12.92
CA THR A 164 -3.75 -6.19 -13.59
C THR A 164 -4.62 -5.70 -14.74
N ALA A 165 -5.36 -6.58 -15.42
CA ALA A 165 -6.27 -6.15 -16.49
C ALA A 165 -7.46 -5.40 -15.88
N LEU A 166 -8.04 -5.93 -14.81
CA LEU A 166 -9.11 -5.27 -14.06
C LEU A 166 -8.64 -3.93 -13.47
N LEU A 167 -7.44 -3.89 -12.89
CA LEU A 167 -6.87 -2.64 -12.39
C LEU A 167 -6.75 -1.60 -13.51
N ALA A 168 -6.30 -1.98 -14.71
CA ALA A 168 -6.19 -1.09 -15.87
C ALA A 168 -7.55 -0.52 -16.29
N GLU A 169 -8.58 -1.38 -16.35
CA GLU A 169 -9.95 -0.96 -16.65
C GLU A 169 -10.48 0.03 -15.59
N LEU A 170 -10.32 -0.28 -14.30
CA LEU A 170 -10.78 0.56 -13.20
C LEU A 170 -10.13 1.94 -13.20
N VAL A 171 -8.85 2.02 -13.58
CA VAL A 171 -8.11 3.28 -13.55
C VAL A 171 -8.14 4.04 -14.87
N GLY A 172 -8.67 3.43 -15.94
CA GLY A 172 -8.66 3.99 -17.29
C GLY A 172 -7.25 4.07 -17.89
N ALA A 173 -6.39 3.09 -17.59
CA ALA A 173 -5.05 2.98 -18.15
C ALA A 173 -5.01 2.01 -19.35
N ASP A 174 -4.03 2.21 -20.24
CA ASP A 174 -3.79 1.31 -21.37
C ASP A 174 -3.26 -0.04 -20.88
N SER A 175 -2.40 -0.02 -19.86
CA SER A 175 -1.92 -1.21 -19.16
C SER A 175 -1.60 -0.91 -17.70
N VAL A 176 -1.62 -1.95 -16.86
CA VAL A 176 -1.09 -1.91 -15.50
C VAL A 176 -0.07 -3.01 -15.37
N GLU A 177 1.14 -2.64 -14.97
CA GLU A 177 2.29 -3.54 -14.88
C GLU A 177 2.83 -3.55 -13.44
N ARG A 178 3.44 -4.66 -13.03
CA ARG A 178 4.08 -4.72 -11.70
C ARG A 178 5.22 -3.71 -11.66
N ALA A 179 5.23 -2.88 -10.62
CA ALA A 179 6.30 -1.91 -10.43
C ALA A 179 7.63 -2.61 -10.16
N THR A 180 8.72 -2.05 -10.70
CA THR A 180 10.07 -2.48 -10.35
C THR A 180 10.43 -2.01 -8.93
N PRO A 181 11.37 -2.67 -8.23
CA PRO A 181 11.81 -2.22 -6.91
C PRO A 181 12.30 -0.77 -6.87
N ALA A 182 12.95 -0.32 -7.96
CA ALA A 182 13.37 1.07 -8.10
C ALA A 182 12.17 2.04 -8.16
N PHE A 183 11.16 1.71 -8.98
CA PHE A 183 9.94 2.50 -9.11
C PHE A 183 9.14 2.56 -7.80
N VAL A 184 9.05 1.44 -7.06
CA VAL A 184 8.43 1.42 -5.73
C VAL A 184 9.15 2.36 -4.78
N ARG A 185 10.47 2.27 -4.69
CA ARG A 185 11.27 3.11 -3.79
C ARG A 185 11.17 4.60 -4.15
N GLU A 186 11.16 4.92 -5.44
CA GLU A 186 11.01 6.28 -5.93
C GLU A 186 9.68 6.91 -5.48
N HIS A 187 8.56 6.20 -5.65
CA HIS A 187 7.23 6.75 -5.42
C HIS A 187 6.72 6.60 -3.98
N THR A 188 7.18 5.56 -3.25
CA THR A 188 6.73 5.31 -1.87
C THR A 188 7.75 5.73 -0.83
N GLY A 189 9.03 5.88 -1.19
CA GLY A 189 10.14 6.01 -0.24
C GLY A 189 10.38 4.75 0.59
N GLN A 190 9.72 3.63 0.27
CA GLN A 190 9.68 2.40 1.05
C GLN A 190 10.20 1.21 0.23
N VAL A 191 10.52 0.12 0.92
CA VAL A 191 11.02 -1.12 0.29
C VAL A 191 9.88 -2.10 0.04
N ILE A 192 10.02 -2.90 -1.02
CA ILE A 192 9.08 -4.00 -1.30
C ILE A 192 8.97 -4.92 -0.09
N GLY A 193 7.75 -5.36 0.21
CA GLY A 193 7.44 -6.26 1.33
C GLY A 193 7.16 -5.54 2.64
N GLY A 194 7.41 -4.22 2.73
CA GLY A 194 7.06 -3.40 3.88
C GLY A 194 6.33 -2.11 3.51
N VAL A 195 5.78 -2.03 2.29
CA VAL A 195 5.06 -0.84 1.82
C VAL A 195 3.78 -0.69 2.64
N ALA A 196 3.69 0.39 3.39
CA ALA A 196 2.48 0.81 4.09
C ALA A 196 1.49 1.49 3.14
N PRO A 197 0.20 1.55 3.47
CA PRO A 197 -0.78 2.35 2.74
C PRO A 197 -0.53 3.87 2.83
N VAL A 198 0.32 4.31 3.77
CA VAL A 198 0.58 5.72 4.06
C VAL A 198 2.07 6.02 4.21
N GLY A 199 2.42 7.29 4.37
CA GLY A 199 3.81 7.73 4.58
C GLY A 199 4.63 7.78 3.30
N HIS A 200 3.99 7.97 2.15
CA HIS A 200 4.64 8.18 0.85
C HIS A 200 5.11 9.65 0.69
N PRO A 201 6.14 9.93 -0.12
CA PRO A 201 6.56 11.30 -0.47
C PRO A 201 5.45 12.15 -1.10
N ALA A 202 4.54 11.51 -1.84
CA ALA A 202 3.36 12.14 -2.44
C ALA A 202 2.17 11.16 -2.37
N PRO A 203 0.92 11.66 -2.36
CA PRO A 203 -0.26 10.81 -2.44
C PRO A 203 -0.22 9.93 -3.70
N LEU A 204 -0.53 8.64 -3.54
CA LEU A 204 -0.62 7.70 -4.64
C LEU A 204 -2.09 7.45 -4.97
N ARG A 205 -2.41 7.32 -6.26
CA ARG A 205 -3.73 6.84 -6.67
C ARG A 205 -3.92 5.45 -6.08
N THR A 206 -4.97 5.26 -5.30
CA THR A 206 -5.17 4.05 -4.51
C THR A 206 -6.50 3.37 -4.84
N LEU A 207 -6.47 2.06 -5.05
CA LEU A 207 -7.66 1.19 -5.09
C LEU A 207 -7.69 0.33 -3.83
N VAL A 208 -8.86 0.22 -3.21
CA VAL A 208 -9.05 -0.56 -1.97
C VAL A 208 -10.02 -1.70 -2.23
N ASP A 209 -9.58 -2.93 -2.02
CA ASP A 209 -10.37 -4.15 -2.22
C ASP A 209 -11.60 -4.15 -1.31
N VAL A 210 -12.79 -4.23 -1.92
CA VAL A 210 -14.05 -4.29 -1.17
C VAL A 210 -14.18 -5.55 -0.30
N ALA A 211 -13.42 -6.62 -0.59
CA ALA A 211 -13.42 -7.82 0.23
C ALA A 211 -12.87 -7.60 1.65
N LEU A 212 -12.01 -6.59 1.83
CA LEU A 212 -11.52 -6.20 3.16
C LEU A 212 -12.66 -5.73 4.08
N ARG A 213 -13.79 -5.29 3.53
CA ARG A 213 -14.97 -4.86 4.29
C ARG A 213 -15.67 -6.01 5.03
N GLU A 214 -15.41 -7.26 4.66
CA GLU A 214 -15.96 -8.44 5.34
C GLU A 214 -15.33 -8.67 6.72
N HIS A 215 -14.25 -7.97 7.04
CA HIS A 215 -13.53 -8.09 8.29
C HIS A 215 -13.70 -6.82 9.14
N GLU A 216 -14.15 -6.99 10.38
CA GLU A 216 -14.29 -5.88 11.34
C GLU A 216 -12.97 -5.15 11.59
N GLN A 217 -11.87 -5.92 11.63
CA GLN A 217 -10.52 -5.41 11.75
C GLN A 217 -9.65 -6.03 10.66
N VAL A 218 -8.88 -5.18 9.98
CA VAL A 218 -7.87 -5.56 9.00
C VAL A 218 -6.49 -5.11 9.47
N TRP A 219 -5.46 -5.70 8.89
CA TRP A 219 -4.07 -5.43 9.25
C TRP A 219 -3.26 -5.04 8.01
N ALA A 220 -2.62 -3.88 8.05
CA ALA A 220 -1.78 -3.38 6.96
C ALA A 220 -0.31 -3.25 7.40
N ALA A 221 0.62 -3.24 6.46
CA ALA A 221 2.03 -3.05 6.76
C ALA A 221 2.32 -1.66 7.33
N ALA A 222 3.24 -1.56 8.28
CA ALA A 222 3.60 -0.35 9.00
C ALA A 222 4.98 0.21 8.59
N GLY A 223 5.32 0.15 7.30
CA GLY A 223 6.56 0.76 6.76
C GLY A 223 7.82 -0.08 6.99
N HIS A 224 7.67 -1.33 7.43
CA HIS A 224 8.75 -2.29 7.63
C HIS A 224 8.22 -3.72 7.38
N PRO A 225 9.02 -4.65 6.81
CA PRO A 225 8.56 -6.01 6.48
C PRO A 225 8.08 -6.86 7.68
N HIS A 226 8.39 -6.41 8.89
CA HIS A 226 8.02 -7.11 10.12
C HIS A 226 6.96 -6.36 10.93
N ALA A 227 6.49 -5.21 10.47
CA ALA A 227 5.60 -4.38 11.25
C ALA A 227 4.25 -4.26 10.55
N VAL A 228 3.19 -4.45 11.32
CA VAL A 228 1.80 -4.33 10.86
C VAL A 228 1.00 -3.52 11.86
N PHE A 229 -0.07 -2.88 11.43
CA PHE A 229 -0.97 -2.12 12.28
C PHE A 229 -2.43 -2.50 12.04
N PRO A 230 -3.26 -2.51 13.09
CA PRO A 230 -4.69 -2.77 12.98
C PRO A 230 -5.40 -1.54 12.43
N THR A 231 -6.38 -1.73 11.58
CA THR A 231 -7.21 -0.68 11.01
C THR A 231 -8.55 -1.26 10.52
N THR A 232 -9.37 -0.46 9.86
CA THR A 232 -10.64 -0.89 9.25
C THR A 232 -10.63 -0.58 7.76
N PHE A 233 -11.56 -1.19 7.02
CA PHE A 233 -11.75 -0.87 5.60
C PHE A 233 -11.99 0.64 5.40
N GLU A 234 -12.86 1.24 6.21
CA GLU A 234 -13.22 2.66 6.14
C GLU A 234 -12.02 3.56 6.43
N ALA A 235 -11.24 3.23 7.46
CA ALA A 235 -10.03 3.96 7.80
C ALA A 235 -8.97 3.87 6.68
N LEU A 236 -8.82 2.71 6.01
CA LEU A 236 -7.93 2.60 4.85
C LEU A 236 -8.36 3.50 3.69
N VAL A 237 -9.66 3.58 3.41
CA VAL A 237 -10.21 4.47 2.38
C VAL A 237 -9.96 5.93 2.75
N GLU A 238 -10.20 6.31 4.00
CA GLU A 238 -9.97 7.66 4.51
C GLU A 238 -8.49 8.06 4.46
N LEU A 239 -7.60 7.23 5.03
CA LEU A 239 -6.16 7.45 5.11
C LEU A 239 -5.51 7.61 3.73
N THR A 240 -5.98 6.86 2.73
CA THR A 240 -5.38 6.84 1.40
C THR A 240 -6.08 7.73 0.38
N GLY A 241 -7.28 8.24 0.70
CA GLY A 241 -8.20 8.80 -0.30
C GLY A 241 -8.55 7.79 -1.40
N GLY A 242 -8.46 6.49 -1.09
CA GLY A 242 -8.57 5.40 -2.05
C GLY A 242 -9.99 5.21 -2.57
N THR A 243 -10.11 4.62 -3.76
CA THR A 243 -11.40 4.24 -4.33
C THR A 243 -11.71 2.78 -4.03
N PRO A 244 -12.83 2.47 -3.33
CA PRO A 244 -13.31 1.11 -3.17
C PRO A 244 -13.59 0.44 -4.52
N ALA A 245 -13.01 -0.73 -4.77
CA ALA A 245 -13.25 -1.50 -5.99
C ALA A 245 -13.02 -2.99 -5.76
N GLU A 246 -13.64 -3.83 -6.60
CA GLU A 246 -13.21 -5.22 -6.76
C GLU A 246 -11.90 -5.22 -7.55
N VAL A 247 -10.79 -5.57 -6.91
CA VAL A 247 -9.43 -5.52 -7.50
C VAL A 247 -8.87 -6.90 -7.86
N ALA A 248 -9.64 -7.94 -7.56
CA ALA A 248 -9.32 -9.33 -7.80
C ALA A 248 -10.57 -10.06 -8.31
N ARG A 249 -10.36 -11.12 -9.09
CA ARG A 249 -11.39 -12.05 -9.56
C ARG A 249 -11.01 -13.48 -9.19
#